data_AF-A0A5E4MMQ3-F1
#
_entry.id   AF-A0A5E4MMQ3-F1
#
_cell.length_a   1.000
_cell.length_b   1.000
_cell.length_c   1.000
_cell.angle_alpha   90.00
_cell.angle_beta   90.00
_cell.angle_gamma   90.00
#
_symmetry.space_group_name_H-M   'P 1'
#
loop_
_entity.id
_entity.type
_entity.pdbx_description
1 polymer ?
#
loop_
_entity_poly.entity_id
_entity_poly.type
_entity_poly.pdbx_seq_one_letter_code
_entity_poly.pdbx_strand_id
1 'polypeptide(L)'
;MDPINSIFTPIAETVSNLDQKQIETELIKRGLITSGTLSELRTRLLQYLMGESIPTDFTKYKTPTSNQANDNEKTTKITSKKPYFKPGTFSGLNWENFDSFINKYNMSASINDWSDEDKIRYFPGFLEGTALKTYENIPDNSNIKTKWSNLEKHFRIQIESTAQIDILRSQLEKRKQLDDEQPMVYITVIESLCRRIDPLMIQQEIIRNIMKDLKSDIIRYVGFMDNNTVENLKQNIQKFEKIEFMASGSLYNQSPLKNKESTMTENINKITSQFNDKFNTLSEQLKTQNTQYFRDNNYTPRYNSSKGQKTFGKNNNFESQIPRTQCNNCKIYNHTSENCRFPINPPTCQLCNRISHIACECRQYFNQSKNE
;
A
#
# COMPACT_ATOMS: atom_id res chain seq x y z
N MET A 1 29.59 -6.34 40.40
CA MET A 1 30.80 -5.74 39.82
C MET A 1 31.19 -6.58 38.62
N ASP A 2 31.14 -5.93 37.47
CA ASP A 2 31.60 -6.22 36.10
C ASP A 2 31.15 -7.51 35.37
N PRO A 3 31.10 -7.55 34.01
CA PRO A 3 31.53 -6.53 33.04
C PRO A 3 30.54 -6.24 31.87
N ILE A 4 30.60 -5.03 31.30
CA ILE A 4 30.46 -4.86 29.84
C ILE A 4 31.65 -4.01 29.37
N ASN A 5 32.56 -4.68 28.66
CA ASN A 5 33.76 -4.10 28.10
C ASN A 5 33.44 -3.06 27.03
N SER A 6 33.96 -1.87 27.26
CA SER A 6 34.18 -0.77 26.33
C SER A 6 35.00 -1.23 25.12
N ILE A 7 34.44 -1.11 23.92
CA ILE A 7 35.21 -0.91 22.69
C ILE A 7 35.09 0.58 22.37
N PHE A 8 35.87 1.40 23.08
CA PHE A 8 36.21 2.74 22.61
C PHE A 8 37.52 2.63 21.85
N THR A 9 37.43 2.42 20.54
CA THR A 9 38.51 2.82 19.64
C THR A 9 38.63 4.35 19.72
N PRO A 10 39.84 4.91 19.90
CA PRO A 10 40.01 6.36 19.89
C PRO A 10 39.49 6.93 18.57
N ILE A 11 38.59 7.91 18.63
CA ILE A 11 38.04 8.62 17.44
C ILE A 11 39.17 9.16 16.53
N ALA A 12 40.36 9.43 17.10
CA ALA A 12 41.58 9.79 16.39
C ALA A 12 42.09 8.69 15.43
N GLU A 13 41.94 7.42 15.80
CA GLU A 13 42.44 6.25 15.06
C GLU A 13 41.52 5.88 13.88
N THR A 14 40.24 6.23 13.96
CA THR A 14 39.29 6.06 12.84
C THR A 14 39.44 7.14 11.78
N VAL A 15 39.82 8.38 12.13
CA VAL A 15 40.02 9.46 11.15
C VAL A 15 41.39 9.39 10.46
N SER A 16 42.44 8.90 11.14
CA SER A 16 43.78 8.74 10.55
C SER A 16 43.81 7.71 9.41
N ASN A 17 42.90 6.74 9.43
CA ASN A 17 42.77 5.68 8.43
C ASN A 17 41.93 6.05 7.20
N LEU A 18 41.30 7.23 7.18
CA LEU A 18 40.49 7.67 6.04
C LEU A 18 41.36 8.24 4.92
N ASP A 19 41.01 7.88 3.68
CA ASP A 19 41.58 8.51 2.48
C ASP A 19 41.02 9.94 2.29
N GLN A 20 41.68 10.74 1.44
CA GLN A 20 41.30 12.13 1.22
C GLN A 20 39.85 12.28 0.74
N LYS A 21 39.39 11.38 -0.13
CA LYS A 21 38.05 11.43 -0.73
C LYS A 21 36.96 11.07 0.28
N GLN A 22 37.26 10.15 1.20
CA GLN A 22 36.41 9.78 2.32
C GLN A 22 36.28 10.92 3.32
N ILE A 23 37.37 11.61 3.62
CA ILE A 23 37.36 12.79 4.51
C ILE A 23 36.55 13.91 3.88
N GLU A 24 36.76 14.22 2.60
CA GLU A 24 35.98 15.23 1.88
C GLU A 24 34.48 14.88 1.88
N THR A 25 34.13 13.61 1.69
CA THR A 25 32.73 13.15 1.76
C THR A 25 32.12 13.38 3.15
N GLU A 26 32.85 13.05 4.21
CA GLU A 26 32.37 13.24 5.59
C GLU A 26 32.29 14.71 5.99
N LEU A 27 33.19 15.57 5.50
CA LEU A 27 33.14 17.02 5.68
C LEU A 27 31.95 17.65 4.95
N ILE A 28 31.66 17.24 3.70
CA ILE A 28 30.50 17.71 2.93
C ILE A 28 29.19 17.37 3.65
N LYS A 29 29.06 16.12 4.14
CA LYS A 29 27.86 15.70 4.89
C LYS A 29 27.59 16.57 6.12
N ARG A 30 28.64 17.15 6.71
CA ARG A 30 28.60 17.95 7.94
C ARG A 30 28.63 19.46 7.69
N GLY A 31 28.64 19.89 6.42
CA GLY A 31 28.67 21.31 6.05
C GLY A 31 30.00 22.01 6.36
N LEU A 32 31.08 21.25 6.54
CA LEU A 32 32.41 21.77 6.84
C LEU A 32 33.16 22.12 5.55
N ILE A 33 34.10 23.06 5.67
CA ILE A 33 34.96 23.49 4.55
C ILE A 33 35.83 22.31 4.08
N THR A 34 35.77 21.99 2.80
CA THR A 34 36.49 20.88 2.16
C THR A 34 37.75 21.32 1.40
N SER A 35 38.07 22.61 1.42
CA SER A 35 39.33 23.14 0.89
C SER A 35 40.46 23.03 1.92
N GLY A 36 41.64 22.63 1.46
CA GLY A 36 42.85 22.59 2.29
C GLY A 36 43.72 21.38 1.99
N THR A 37 44.81 21.25 2.74
CA THR A 37 45.67 20.05 2.71
C THR A 37 44.98 18.88 3.42
N LEU A 38 45.37 17.64 3.10
CA LEU A 38 44.81 16.43 3.75
C LEU A 38 44.92 16.49 5.29
N SER A 39 46.00 17.08 5.81
CA SER A 39 46.17 17.28 7.25
C SER A 39 45.13 18.24 7.82
N GLU A 40 44.86 19.35 7.14
CA GLU A 40 43.85 20.34 7.56
C GLU A 40 42.43 19.75 7.54
N LEU A 41 42.12 18.94 6.52
CA LEU A 41 40.82 18.26 6.41
C LEU A 41 40.62 17.25 7.54
N ARG A 42 41.67 16.49 7.89
CA ARG A 42 41.64 15.55 9.05
C ARG A 42 41.46 16.29 10.36
N THR A 43 42.24 17.35 10.60
CA THR A 43 42.14 18.15 11.81
C THR A 43 40.74 18.75 11.95
N ARG A 44 40.16 19.26 10.87
CA ARG A 44 38.81 19.82 10.86
C ARG A 44 37.72 18.78 11.16
N LEU A 45 37.83 17.59 10.58
CA LEU A 45 36.91 16.50 10.86
C LEU A 45 37.04 16.02 12.31
N LEU A 46 38.26 15.94 12.84
CA LEU A 46 38.53 15.57 14.23
C LEU A 46 37.97 16.60 15.21
N GLN A 47 38.25 17.90 14.99
CA GLN A 47 37.72 18.99 15.82
C GLN A 47 36.20 18.98 15.87
N TYR A 48 35.53 18.73 14.73
CA TYR A 48 34.08 18.56 14.70
C TYR A 48 33.60 17.35 15.52
N LEU A 49 34.24 16.19 15.38
CA LEU A 49 33.87 14.98 16.13
C LEU A 49 34.15 15.11 17.64
N MET A 50 35.12 15.94 18.01
CA MET A 50 35.44 16.29 19.40
C MET A 50 34.57 17.42 19.96
N GLY A 51 33.70 18.04 19.14
CA GLY A 51 32.84 19.15 19.55
C GLY A 51 33.55 20.50 19.67
N GLU A 52 34.76 20.61 19.11
CA GLU A 52 35.62 21.80 19.16
C GLU A 52 35.53 22.66 17.88
N SER A 53 34.60 22.37 16.97
CA SER A 53 34.43 23.13 15.73
C SER A 53 33.92 24.55 16.00
N ILE A 54 34.52 25.54 15.35
CA ILE A 54 34.13 26.96 15.42
C ILE A 54 33.33 27.36 14.17
N PRO A 55 32.51 28.45 14.23
CA PRO A 55 31.64 28.86 13.12
C PRO A 55 32.36 29.10 11.78
N THR A 56 33.66 29.36 11.80
CA THR A 56 34.51 29.54 10.60
C THR A 56 34.89 28.22 9.91
N ASP A 57 34.67 27.07 10.55
CA ASP A 57 34.94 25.75 9.98
C ASP A 57 33.86 25.30 8.99
N PHE A 58 32.74 26.01 8.94
CA PHE A 58 31.59 25.74 8.09
C PHE A 58 31.58 26.64 6.85
N THR A 59 31.11 26.12 5.73
CA THR A 59 30.97 26.92 4.50
C THR A 59 29.92 28.01 4.74
N LYS A 60 30.34 29.28 4.78
CA LYS A 60 29.44 30.44 4.96
C LYS A 60 28.33 30.40 3.91
N TYR A 61 27.08 30.18 4.34
CA TYR A 61 25.90 30.43 3.51
C TYR A 61 25.91 31.91 3.12
N LYS A 62 26.04 32.20 1.81
CA LYS A 62 25.83 33.56 1.29
C LYS A 62 24.32 33.85 1.32
N THR A 63 23.90 34.66 2.29
CA THR A 63 22.65 35.45 2.18
C THR A 63 22.79 36.43 1.02
N PRO A 64 21.80 36.55 0.11
CA PRO A 64 21.85 37.55 -0.94
C PRO A 64 21.41 38.91 -0.37
N THR A 65 22.37 39.72 0.04
CA THR A 65 22.17 41.17 0.20
C THR A 65 22.29 41.83 -1.17
N SER A 66 21.48 42.86 -1.40
CA SER A 66 21.31 43.54 -2.68
C SER A 66 22.57 44.25 -3.20
N ASN A 67 22.54 44.45 -4.52
CA ASN A 67 23.15 45.50 -5.33
C ASN A 67 24.48 45.21 -6.08
N GLN A 68 24.26 45.17 -7.41
CA GLN A 68 25.06 45.71 -8.52
C GLN A 68 26.08 44.83 -9.28
N ALA A 69 25.71 44.68 -10.55
CA ALA A 69 26.51 44.76 -11.78
C ALA A 69 27.39 43.57 -12.20
N ASN A 70 27.00 43.03 -13.36
CA ASN A 70 27.79 42.52 -14.48
C ASN A 70 28.91 41.51 -14.16
N ASP A 71 28.69 40.25 -14.52
CA ASP A 71 29.33 39.73 -15.73
C ASP A 71 28.77 38.36 -16.12
N ASN A 72 28.84 38.11 -17.41
CA ASN A 72 28.29 36.97 -18.11
C ASN A 72 28.95 35.66 -17.70
N GLU A 73 28.21 34.78 -17.03
CA GLU A 73 28.57 33.37 -17.02
C GLU A 73 27.31 32.50 -17.06
N LYS A 74 27.21 31.67 -18.10
CA LYS A 74 26.22 30.61 -18.24
C LYS A 74 26.44 29.57 -17.14
N THR A 75 25.99 29.86 -15.93
CA THR A 75 25.83 28.85 -14.89
C THR A 75 24.43 28.27 -15.03
N THR A 76 24.37 27.03 -15.52
CA THR A 76 23.22 26.13 -15.39
C THR A 76 22.78 26.12 -13.93
N LYS A 77 21.73 26.91 -13.62
CA LYS A 77 21.00 26.86 -12.35
C LYS A 77 20.42 25.46 -12.21
N ILE A 78 21.13 24.58 -11.49
CA ILE A 78 20.47 23.50 -10.76
C ILE A 78 19.70 24.22 -9.66
N THR A 79 18.47 24.65 -9.98
CA THR A 79 17.52 25.05 -8.97
C THR A 79 17.34 23.84 -8.09
N SER A 80 17.79 23.92 -6.84
CA SER A 80 17.30 23.04 -5.79
C SER A 80 15.80 23.27 -5.70
N LYS A 81 15.03 22.55 -6.52
CA LYS A 81 13.57 22.64 -6.53
C LYS A 81 13.12 22.26 -5.13
N LYS A 82 12.56 23.23 -4.41
CA LYS A 82 11.82 23.00 -3.17
C LYS A 82 10.88 21.80 -3.42
N PRO A 83 10.86 20.79 -2.54
CA PRO A 83 9.99 19.64 -2.72
C PRO A 83 8.54 20.14 -2.83
N TYR A 84 7.87 19.79 -3.92
CA TYR A 84 6.49 20.19 -4.16
C TYR A 84 5.55 19.31 -3.33
N PHE A 85 4.77 19.93 -2.46
CA PHE A 85 3.86 19.22 -1.56
C PHE A 85 2.42 19.23 -2.10
N LYS A 86 1.77 18.07 -2.16
CA LYS A 86 0.40 17.93 -2.67
C LYS A 86 -0.59 17.74 -1.51
N PRO A 87 -1.73 18.46 -1.49
CA PRO A 87 -2.71 18.40 -0.40
C PRO A 87 -3.59 17.14 -0.37
N GLY A 88 -3.54 16.31 -1.41
CA GLY A 88 -4.50 15.22 -1.64
C GLY A 88 -5.70 15.69 -2.47
N THR A 89 -6.67 14.80 -2.67
CA THR A 89 -7.91 15.09 -3.42
C THR A 89 -9.12 15.10 -2.49
N PHE A 90 -10.19 15.78 -2.90
CA PHE A 90 -11.44 15.86 -2.17
C PHE A 90 -12.63 15.68 -3.11
N SER A 91 -13.47 14.69 -2.83
CA SER A 91 -14.58 14.31 -3.69
C SER A 91 -15.94 14.92 -3.29
N GLY A 92 -16.03 15.41 -2.05
CA GLY A 92 -17.27 16.00 -1.50
C GLY A 92 -18.22 14.96 -0.91
N LEU A 93 -17.71 13.80 -0.50
CA LEU A 93 -18.52 12.72 0.07
C LEU A 93 -18.68 12.88 1.58
N ASN A 94 -19.80 12.43 2.15
CA ASN A 94 -20.17 12.71 3.55
C ASN A 94 -19.20 12.14 4.60
N TRP A 95 -18.40 11.13 4.23
CA TRP A 95 -17.38 10.56 5.10
C TRP A 95 -16.06 11.35 5.07
N GLU A 96 -15.85 12.18 4.05
CA GLU A 96 -14.70 13.07 3.97
C GLU A 96 -14.89 14.26 4.92
N ASN A 97 -13.78 14.87 5.30
CA ASN A 97 -13.78 16.04 6.16
C ASN A 97 -13.20 17.23 5.38
N PHE A 98 -14.08 18.18 5.05
CA PHE A 98 -13.71 19.39 4.32
C PHE A 98 -12.67 20.22 5.08
N ASP A 99 -12.79 20.38 6.40
CA ASP A 99 -11.79 21.11 7.20
C ASP A 99 -10.42 20.43 7.17
N SER A 100 -10.39 19.09 7.20
CA SER A 100 -9.13 18.36 7.09
C SER A 100 -8.48 18.56 5.72
N PHE A 101 -9.28 18.58 4.65
CA PHE A 101 -8.80 18.85 3.30
C PHE A 101 -8.30 20.29 3.15
N ILE A 102 -9.08 21.29 3.58
CA ILE A 102 -8.72 22.70 3.43
C ILE A 102 -7.47 23.06 4.24
N ASN A 103 -7.30 22.45 5.43
CA ASN A 103 -6.09 22.63 6.24
C ASN A 103 -4.85 22.07 5.53
N LYS A 104 -4.95 20.88 4.93
CA LYS A 104 -3.86 20.30 4.12
C LYS A 104 -3.59 21.13 2.87
N TYR A 105 -4.64 21.67 2.24
CA TYR A 105 -4.55 22.56 1.10
C TYR A 105 -3.78 23.83 1.44
N ASN A 106 -4.18 24.53 2.50
CA ASN A 106 -3.53 25.75 2.96
C ASN A 106 -2.09 25.50 3.44
N MET A 107 -1.82 24.35 4.08
CA MET A 107 -0.46 23.96 4.43
C MET A 107 0.40 23.71 3.19
N SER A 108 -0.13 23.03 2.17
CA SER A 108 0.56 22.81 0.90
C SER A 108 0.82 24.12 0.17
N ALA A 109 -0.15 25.03 0.18
CA ALA A 109 -0.01 26.37 -0.38
C ALA A 109 1.11 27.15 0.31
N SER A 110 1.18 27.09 1.65
CA SER A 110 2.26 27.72 2.42
C SER A 110 3.63 27.09 2.12
N ILE A 111 3.72 25.77 2.02
CA ILE A 111 4.98 25.08 1.70
C ILE A 111 5.40 25.37 0.26
N ASN A 112 4.47 25.50 -0.68
CA ASN A 112 4.78 25.75 -2.09
C ASN A 112 4.83 27.24 -2.45
N ASP A 113 4.70 28.14 -1.47
CA ASP A 113 4.69 29.59 -1.65
C ASP A 113 3.60 30.08 -2.64
N TRP A 114 2.41 29.46 -2.61
CA TRP A 114 1.28 29.86 -3.46
C TRP A 114 0.64 31.16 -2.97
N SER A 115 0.41 32.10 -3.90
CA SER A 115 -0.45 33.25 -3.64
C SER A 115 -1.92 32.84 -3.51
N ASP A 116 -2.79 33.77 -3.11
CA ASP A 116 -4.24 33.49 -3.07
C ASP A 116 -4.82 33.26 -4.48
N GLU A 117 -4.26 33.90 -5.51
CA GLU A 117 -4.61 33.66 -6.90
C GLU A 117 -4.18 32.26 -7.37
N ASP A 118 -2.98 31.83 -6.96
CA ASP A 118 -2.50 30.46 -7.21
C ASP A 118 -3.41 29.43 -6.53
N LYS A 119 -3.82 29.68 -5.28
CA LYS A 119 -4.78 28.81 -4.58
C LYS A 119 -6.06 28.65 -5.39
N ILE A 120 -6.68 29.75 -5.81
CA ILE A 120 -7.92 29.69 -6.60
C ILE A 120 -7.72 28.91 -7.91
N ARG A 121 -6.58 29.12 -8.58
CA ARG A 121 -6.24 28.47 -9.85
C ARG A 121 -6.02 26.97 -9.69
N TYR A 122 -5.32 26.54 -8.63
CA TYR A 122 -4.97 25.14 -8.43
C TYR A 122 -6.05 24.35 -7.72
N PHE A 123 -6.93 25.00 -6.97
CA PHE A 123 -8.01 24.35 -6.21
C PHE A 123 -8.80 23.29 -7.00
N PRO A 124 -9.35 23.56 -8.21
CA PRO A 124 -10.09 22.55 -8.96
C PRO A 124 -9.27 21.32 -9.32
N GLY A 125 -7.94 21.43 -9.43
CA GLY A 125 -7.04 20.29 -9.70
C GLY A 125 -6.94 19.29 -8.54
N PHE A 126 -7.48 19.62 -7.37
CA PHE A 126 -7.54 18.76 -6.19
C PHE A 126 -8.97 18.39 -5.80
N LEU A 127 -9.95 18.71 -6.65
CA LEU A 127 -11.33 18.30 -6.45
C LEU A 127 -11.68 17.14 -7.38
N GLU A 128 -12.53 16.25 -6.89
CA GLU A 128 -13.08 15.13 -7.66
C GLU A 128 -14.60 15.06 -7.45
N GLY A 129 -15.27 14.22 -8.23
CA GLY A 129 -16.68 13.85 -7.99
C GLY A 129 -17.63 15.04 -7.87
N THR A 130 -18.36 15.10 -6.76
CA THR A 130 -19.36 16.13 -6.49
C THR A 130 -18.72 17.48 -6.19
N ALA A 131 -17.57 17.50 -5.50
CA ALA A 131 -16.85 18.73 -5.18
C ALA A 131 -16.36 19.46 -6.44
N LEU A 132 -15.86 18.72 -7.44
CA LEU A 132 -15.44 19.32 -8.70
C LEU A 132 -16.63 19.93 -9.45
N LYS A 133 -17.75 19.21 -9.55
CA LYS A 133 -18.99 19.72 -10.17
C LYS A 133 -19.48 20.99 -9.46
N THR A 134 -19.36 21.04 -8.14
CA THR A 134 -19.68 22.25 -7.35
C THR A 134 -18.83 23.43 -7.78
N TYR A 135 -17.53 23.24 -8.05
CA TYR A 135 -16.66 24.30 -8.57
C TYR A 135 -17.07 24.77 -9.98
N GLU A 136 -17.33 23.81 -10.87
CA GLU A 136 -17.71 24.06 -12.27
C GLU A 136 -19.03 24.83 -12.38
N ASN A 137 -19.97 24.58 -11.46
CA ASN A 137 -21.26 25.25 -11.43
C ASN A 137 -21.21 26.69 -10.90
N ILE A 138 -20.07 27.18 -10.40
CA ILE A 138 -19.91 28.57 -9.95
C ILE A 138 -19.91 29.48 -11.18
N PRO A 139 -20.86 30.44 -11.29
CA PRO A 139 -20.92 31.36 -12.42
C PRO A 139 -19.63 32.17 -12.57
N ASP A 140 -19.14 32.31 -13.79
CA ASP A 140 -17.86 33.01 -14.05
C ASP A 140 -17.91 34.51 -13.74
N ASN A 141 -19.10 35.11 -13.73
CA ASN A 141 -19.33 36.49 -13.34
C ASN A 141 -19.48 36.68 -11.80
N SER A 142 -19.37 35.62 -11.01
CA SER A 142 -19.49 35.69 -9.56
C SER A 142 -18.22 36.23 -8.90
N ASN A 143 -18.38 36.91 -7.77
CA ASN A 143 -17.27 37.32 -6.91
C ASN A 143 -16.68 36.17 -6.07
N ILE A 144 -17.11 34.93 -6.31
CA ILE A 144 -16.70 33.76 -5.52
C ILE A 144 -15.27 33.35 -5.88
N LYS A 145 -14.93 33.36 -7.18
CA LYS A 145 -13.59 33.01 -7.69
C LYS A 145 -12.58 34.18 -7.62
N THR A 146 -12.94 35.32 -7.02
CA THR A 146 -12.05 36.50 -6.97
C THR A 146 -11.15 36.54 -5.74
N LYS A 147 -11.54 35.86 -4.66
CA LYS A 147 -10.78 35.77 -3.41
C LYS A 147 -10.86 34.37 -2.84
N TRP A 148 -9.73 33.88 -2.33
CA TRP A 148 -9.66 32.55 -1.72
C TRP A 148 -10.68 32.39 -0.59
N SER A 149 -10.82 33.40 0.26
CA SER A 149 -11.78 33.38 1.38
C SER A 149 -13.24 33.24 0.94
N ASN A 150 -13.62 33.83 -0.20
CA ASN A 150 -14.98 33.72 -0.73
C ASN A 150 -15.24 32.30 -1.25
N LEU A 151 -14.27 31.71 -1.96
CA LEU A 151 -14.34 30.36 -2.47
C LEU A 151 -14.40 29.33 -1.34
N GLU A 152 -13.54 29.47 -0.33
CA GLU A 152 -13.53 28.61 0.86
C GLU A 152 -14.88 28.67 1.59
N LYS A 153 -15.41 29.88 1.81
CA LYS A 153 -16.73 30.08 2.44
C LYS A 153 -17.87 29.48 1.63
N HIS A 154 -17.84 29.62 0.31
CA HIS A 154 -18.84 29.03 -0.58
C HIS A 154 -18.87 27.51 -0.47
N PHE A 155 -17.69 26.87 -0.55
CA PHE A 155 -17.56 25.42 -0.39
C PHE A 155 -17.99 24.97 1.01
N ARG A 156 -17.64 25.72 2.04
CA ARG A 156 -18.06 25.46 3.42
C ARG A 156 -19.58 25.39 3.53
N ILE A 157 -20.30 26.40 3.05
CA ILE A 157 -21.77 26.46 3.09
C ILE A 157 -22.41 25.32 2.30
N GLN A 158 -21.83 24.97 1.15
CA GLN A 158 -22.42 23.96 0.25
C GLN A 158 -22.17 22.53 0.73
N ILE A 159 -21.05 22.29 1.42
CA ILE A 159 -20.68 20.97 1.95
C ILE A 159 -21.25 20.77 3.35
N GLU A 160 -21.30 21.82 4.17
CA GLU A 160 -22.00 21.83 5.45
C GLU A 160 -23.52 21.87 5.21
N SER A 161 -24.05 20.77 4.67
CA SER A 161 -25.49 20.58 4.60
C SER A 161 -26.10 20.74 6.00
N THR A 162 -27.31 21.27 6.10
CA THR A 162 -28.01 21.40 7.39
C THR A 162 -28.17 20.05 8.11
N ALA A 163 -28.15 18.94 7.37
CA ALA A 163 -28.20 17.58 7.89
C ALA A 163 -26.83 16.98 8.26
N GLN A 164 -25.71 17.70 8.05
CA GLN A 164 -24.36 17.17 8.25
C GLN A 164 -24.14 16.72 9.69
N ILE A 165 -24.63 17.50 10.67
CA ILE A 165 -24.53 17.15 12.09
C ILE A 165 -25.30 15.86 12.37
N ASP A 166 -26.49 15.69 11.81
CA ASP A 166 -27.31 14.50 12.01
C ASP A 166 -26.71 13.26 11.32
N ILE A 167 -26.06 13.45 10.16
CA ILE A 167 -25.28 12.40 9.50
C ILE A 167 -24.10 11.97 10.38
N LEU A 168 -23.35 12.93 10.95
CA LEU A 168 -22.23 12.64 11.84
C LEU A 168 -22.69 11.94 13.12
N ARG A 169 -23.82 12.35 13.71
CA ARG A 169 -24.45 11.66 14.83
C ARG A 169 -24.83 10.23 14.46
N SER A 170 -25.46 10.01 13.30
CA SER A 170 -25.79 8.67 12.82
C SER A 170 -24.54 7.81 12.58
N GLN A 171 -23.45 8.40 12.08
CA GLN A 171 -22.17 7.71 11.93
C GLN A 171 -21.58 7.33 13.29
N LEU A 172 -21.59 8.24 14.27
CA LEU A 172 -21.11 8.00 15.63
C LEU A 172 -21.92 6.86 16.29
N GLU A 173 -23.25 6.87 16.16
CA GLU A 173 -24.12 5.84 16.72
C GLU A 173 -23.89 4.44 16.14
N LYS A 174 -23.57 4.36 14.85
CA LYS A 174 -23.33 3.09 14.14
C LYS A 174 -21.89 2.62 14.27
N ARG A 175 -20.97 3.47 14.73
CA ARG A 175 -19.54 3.16 14.77
C ARG A 175 -19.24 2.22 15.93
N LYS A 176 -18.69 1.06 15.59
CA LYS A 176 -18.17 0.07 16.56
C LYS A 176 -16.73 -0.27 16.24
N GLN A 177 -15.92 -0.61 17.24
CA GLN A 177 -14.55 -1.06 16.98
C GLN A 177 -14.56 -2.31 16.09
N LEU A 178 -13.82 -2.30 14.99
CA LEU A 178 -13.75 -3.45 14.08
C LEU A 178 -12.89 -4.59 14.67
N ASP A 179 -13.08 -5.81 14.16
CA ASP A 179 -12.39 -7.01 14.64
C ASP A 179 -10.86 -6.95 14.47
N ASP A 180 -10.37 -6.29 13.43
CA ASP A 180 -8.96 -6.10 13.12
C ASP A 180 -8.45 -4.69 13.48
N GLU A 181 -9.31 -3.84 14.03
CA GLU A 181 -8.97 -2.45 14.33
C GLU A 181 -8.23 -2.32 15.66
N GLN A 182 -7.12 -1.59 15.61
CA GLN A 182 -6.36 -1.19 16.80
C GLN A 182 -7.18 -0.25 17.68
N PRO A 183 -7.22 -0.46 19.00
CA PRO A 183 -7.95 0.40 19.95
C PRO A 183 -7.65 1.88 19.78
N MET A 184 -6.38 2.25 19.63
CA MET A 184 -5.99 3.66 19.47
C MET A 184 -6.54 4.30 18.20
N VAL A 185 -6.63 3.54 17.09
CA VAL A 185 -7.21 4.03 15.83
C VAL A 185 -8.71 4.30 16.02
N TYR A 186 -9.43 3.36 16.64
CA TYR A 186 -10.84 3.51 16.97
C TYR A 186 -11.11 4.75 17.81
N ILE A 187 -10.34 4.94 18.90
CA ILE A 187 -10.48 6.09 19.81
C ILE A 187 -10.28 7.40 19.06
N THR A 188 -9.23 7.51 18.25
CA THR A 188 -8.96 8.73 17.47
C THR A 188 -10.09 9.05 16.50
N VAL A 189 -10.71 8.04 15.88
CA VAL A 189 -11.86 8.23 14.99
C VAL A 189 -13.08 8.73 15.77
N ILE A 190 -13.41 8.11 16.90
CA ILE A 190 -14.56 8.52 17.74
C ILE A 190 -14.35 9.94 18.28
N GLU A 191 -13.16 10.23 18.81
CA GLU A 191 -12.83 11.57 19.31
C GLU A 191 -12.95 12.62 18.20
N SER A 192 -12.46 12.32 17.00
CA SER A 192 -12.60 13.20 15.84
C SER A 192 -14.08 13.42 15.46
N LEU A 193 -14.91 12.37 15.46
CA LEU A 193 -16.35 12.48 15.20
C LEU A 193 -17.06 13.32 16.25
N CYS A 194 -16.78 13.10 17.53
CA CYS A 194 -17.32 13.88 18.64
C CYS A 194 -16.99 15.37 18.49
N ARG A 195 -15.72 15.71 18.21
CA ARG A 195 -15.27 17.09 18.01
C ARG A 195 -15.85 17.77 16.77
N ARG A 196 -16.22 16.99 15.75
CA ARG A 196 -16.92 17.50 14.56
C ARG A 196 -18.40 17.78 14.82
N ILE A 197 -19.04 16.99 15.69
CA ILE A 197 -20.44 17.20 16.09
C ILE A 197 -20.55 18.41 17.02
N ASP A 198 -19.68 18.47 18.02
CA ASP A 198 -19.58 19.59 18.95
C ASP A 198 -18.11 19.81 19.34
N PRO A 199 -17.48 20.90 18.88
CA PRO A 199 -16.10 21.23 19.24
C PRO A 199 -15.89 21.35 20.75
N LEU A 200 -16.91 21.75 21.50
CA LEU A 200 -16.90 21.96 22.94
C LEU A 200 -17.45 20.76 23.73
N MET A 201 -17.65 19.61 23.09
CA MET A 201 -18.14 18.40 23.74
C MET A 201 -17.27 18.07 24.97
N ILE A 202 -17.95 17.83 26.10
CA ILE A 202 -17.30 17.54 27.37
C ILE A 202 -16.59 16.18 27.31
N GLN A 203 -15.45 16.07 28.01
CA GLN A 203 -14.59 14.88 27.99
C GLN A 203 -15.34 13.61 28.37
N GLN A 204 -16.24 13.69 29.35
CA GLN A 204 -17.04 12.56 29.84
C GLN A 204 -17.98 12.02 28.77
N GLU A 205 -18.52 12.88 27.90
CA GLU A 205 -19.40 12.46 26.80
C GLU A 205 -18.61 11.75 25.70
N ILE A 206 -17.42 12.26 25.37
CA ILE A 206 -16.51 11.59 24.42
C ILE A 206 -16.12 10.21 24.94
N ILE A 207 -15.76 10.11 26.21
CA ILE A 207 -15.40 8.84 26.87
C ILE A 207 -16.57 7.85 26.83
N ARG A 208 -17.80 8.30 27.10
CA ARG A 208 -19.00 7.44 26.99
C ARG A 208 -19.17 6.90 25.57
N ASN A 209 -19.03 7.74 24.55
CA ASN A 209 -19.12 7.32 23.16
C ASN A 209 -18.02 6.31 22.78
N ILE A 210 -16.79 6.50 23.27
CA ILE A 210 -15.69 5.53 23.06
C ILE A 210 -16.04 4.20 23.71
N MET A 211 -16.36 4.21 25.01
CA MET A 211 -16.55 3.01 25.83
C MET A 211 -17.78 2.18 25.43
N LYS A 212 -18.82 2.80 24.85
CA LYS A 212 -20.07 2.14 24.47
C LYS A 212 -19.86 0.96 23.50
N ASP A 213 -19.04 1.17 22.47
CA ASP A 213 -18.84 0.20 21.38
C ASP A 213 -17.36 -0.23 21.23
N LEU A 214 -16.58 -0.09 22.32
CA LEU A 214 -15.25 -0.65 22.47
C LEU A 214 -15.34 -2.17 22.68
N LYS A 215 -14.31 -2.93 22.28
CA LYS A 215 -14.31 -4.39 22.50
C LYS A 215 -14.41 -4.75 23.99
N SER A 216 -15.22 -5.78 24.28
CA SER A 216 -15.53 -6.21 25.65
C SER A 216 -14.29 -6.53 26.49
N ASP A 217 -13.26 -7.11 25.88
CA ASP A 217 -12.05 -7.50 26.59
C ASP A 217 -11.26 -6.28 27.07
N ILE A 218 -11.24 -5.21 26.27
CA ILE A 218 -10.66 -3.93 26.65
C ILE A 218 -11.51 -3.29 27.75
N ILE A 219 -12.84 -3.25 27.57
CA ILE A 219 -13.78 -2.66 28.54
C ILE A 219 -13.62 -3.33 29.91
N ARG A 220 -13.48 -4.65 29.97
CA ARG A 220 -13.27 -5.38 31.24
C ARG A 220 -12.01 -4.94 31.98
N TYR A 221 -10.96 -4.57 31.24
CA TYR A 221 -9.71 -4.09 31.82
C TYR A 221 -9.80 -2.61 32.20
N VAL A 222 -10.15 -1.73 31.25
CA VAL A 222 -10.11 -0.28 31.46
C VAL A 222 -11.33 0.27 32.19
N GLY A 223 -12.44 -0.45 32.22
CA GLY A 223 -13.71 0.01 32.80
C GLY A 223 -13.67 0.29 34.29
N PHE A 224 -12.73 -0.33 35.02
CA PHE A 224 -12.51 -0.09 36.45
C PHE A 224 -11.39 0.91 36.74
N MET A 225 -10.77 1.48 35.71
CA MET A 225 -9.68 2.45 35.85
C MET A 225 -10.18 3.89 35.82
N ASP A 226 -9.36 4.82 36.29
CA ASP A 226 -9.66 6.25 36.25
C ASP A 226 -9.59 6.81 34.82
N ASN A 227 -10.77 6.97 34.20
CA ASN A 227 -10.93 7.50 32.85
C ASN A 227 -11.63 8.87 32.87
N ASN A 228 -11.12 9.80 33.69
CA ASN A 228 -11.69 11.14 33.84
C ASN A 228 -11.48 12.05 32.62
N THR A 229 -10.49 11.74 31.79
CA THR A 229 -10.15 12.46 30.56
C THR A 229 -9.93 11.46 29.43
N VAL A 230 -10.13 11.89 28.17
CA VAL A 230 -9.82 11.06 27.00
C VAL A 230 -8.36 10.64 26.99
N GLU A 231 -7.46 11.49 27.49
CA GLU A 231 -6.02 11.19 27.60
C GLU A 231 -5.75 10.07 28.61
N ASN A 232 -6.37 10.11 29.80
CA ASN A 232 -6.24 9.03 30.77
C ASN A 232 -6.75 7.70 30.21
N LEU A 233 -7.87 7.73 29.48
CA LEU A 233 -8.40 6.54 28.81
C LEU A 233 -7.42 5.97 27.78
N LYS A 234 -6.83 6.83 26.93
CA LYS A 234 -5.79 6.42 25.96
C LYS A 234 -4.61 5.77 26.66
N GLN A 235 -4.11 6.35 27.74
CA GLN A 235 -3.00 5.79 28.51
C GLN A 235 -3.34 4.44 29.14
N ASN A 236 -4.56 4.27 29.66
CA ASN A 236 -5.02 3.01 30.23
C ASN A 236 -5.18 1.93 29.16
N ILE A 237 -5.63 2.28 27.96
CA ILE A 237 -5.70 1.36 26.82
C ILE A 237 -4.31 0.97 26.32
N GLN A 238 -3.35 1.90 26.30
CA GLN A 238 -1.95 1.56 25.97
C GLN A 238 -1.34 0.60 26.99
N LYS A 239 -1.66 0.75 28.29
CA LYS A 239 -1.24 -0.22 29.31
C LYS A 239 -1.83 -1.60 29.04
N PHE A 240 -3.10 -1.67 28.66
CA PHE A 240 -3.75 -2.90 28.24
C PHE A 240 -3.03 -3.54 27.03
N GLU A 241 -2.78 -2.77 25.96
CA GLU A 241 -2.06 -3.25 24.77
C GLU A 241 -0.67 -3.79 25.13
N LYS A 242 0.03 -3.12 26.05
CA LYS A 242 1.33 -3.58 26.54
C LYS A 242 1.24 -4.90 27.30
N ILE A 243 0.22 -5.09 28.14
CA ILE A 243 0.01 -6.33 28.90
C ILE A 243 -0.33 -7.48 27.95
N GLU A 244 -1.23 -7.24 27.00
CA GLU A 244 -1.58 -8.22 25.96
C GLU A 244 -0.36 -8.64 25.14
N PHE A 245 0.51 -7.68 24.79
CA PHE A 245 1.77 -7.98 24.13
C PHE A 245 2.71 -8.84 25.01
N MET A 246 2.84 -8.52 26.30
CA MET A 246 3.67 -9.30 27.22
C MET A 246 3.11 -10.72 27.46
N ALA A 247 1.78 -10.89 27.45
CA ALA A 247 1.13 -12.18 27.67
C ALA A 247 1.10 -13.07 26.41
N SER A 248 0.81 -12.49 25.25
CA SER A 248 0.62 -13.23 23.99
C SER A 248 1.84 -13.24 23.07
N GLY A 249 2.82 -12.35 23.29
CA GLY A 249 3.95 -12.14 22.39
C GLY A 249 3.58 -11.46 21.06
N SER A 250 2.34 -10.98 20.91
CA SER A 250 1.81 -10.36 19.69
C SER A 250 1.06 -9.07 19.99
N LEU A 251 0.99 -8.15 19.03
CA LEU A 251 0.20 -6.93 19.22
C LEU A 251 -1.30 -7.29 19.28
N TYR A 252 -2.02 -6.65 20.20
CA TYR A 252 -3.46 -6.82 20.34
C TYR A 252 -4.17 -6.56 19.00
N ASN A 253 -5.10 -7.43 18.57
CA ASN A 253 -5.77 -7.40 17.27
C ASN A 253 -4.86 -7.48 16.01
N GLN A 254 -3.57 -7.82 16.11
CA GLN A 254 -2.91 -8.46 14.97
C GLN A 254 -3.54 -9.84 14.81
N SER A 255 -4.60 -9.89 14.00
CA SER A 255 -5.36 -11.12 13.85
C SER A 255 -4.43 -12.28 13.47
N PRO A 256 -4.75 -13.51 13.89
CA PRO A 256 -4.15 -14.71 13.35
C PRO A 256 -4.57 -14.95 11.88
N LEU A 257 -4.94 -13.94 11.07
CA LEU A 257 -5.23 -14.14 9.65
C LEU A 257 -4.01 -14.73 8.92
N LYS A 258 -2.77 -14.35 9.27
CA LYS A 258 -1.58 -15.06 8.76
C LYS A 258 -1.51 -16.53 9.21
N ASN A 259 -1.95 -16.85 10.42
CA ASN A 259 -1.92 -18.23 10.96
C ASN A 259 -3.13 -19.06 10.48
N LYS A 260 -4.28 -18.44 10.23
CA LYS A 260 -5.47 -19.06 9.64
C LYS A 260 -5.30 -19.26 8.14
N GLU A 261 -4.65 -18.34 7.43
CA GLU A 261 -4.23 -18.56 6.04
C GLU A 261 -3.18 -19.67 5.97
N SER A 262 -2.20 -19.70 6.89
CA SER A 262 -1.22 -20.81 6.94
C SER A 262 -1.89 -22.16 7.21
N THR A 263 -2.80 -22.25 8.19
CA THR A 263 -3.51 -23.50 8.50
C THR A 263 -4.52 -23.89 7.41
N MET A 264 -5.21 -22.93 6.79
CA MET A 264 -6.07 -23.16 5.64
C MET A 264 -5.26 -23.66 4.43
N THR A 265 -4.09 -23.05 4.17
CA THR A 265 -3.20 -23.44 3.07
C THR A 265 -2.58 -24.81 3.31
N GLU A 266 -2.18 -25.13 4.55
CA GLU A 266 -1.72 -26.47 4.93
C GLU A 266 -2.82 -27.52 4.80
N ASN A 267 -4.06 -27.20 5.19
CA ASN A 267 -5.19 -28.10 5.02
C ASN A 267 -5.54 -28.31 3.54
N ILE A 268 -5.49 -27.26 2.72
CA ILE A 268 -5.66 -27.35 1.26
C ILE A 268 -4.54 -28.20 0.64
N ASN A 269 -3.30 -28.01 1.07
CA ASN A 269 -2.16 -28.80 0.57
C ASN A 269 -2.28 -30.28 0.97
N LYS A 270 -2.74 -30.59 2.20
CA LYS A 270 -3.05 -31.96 2.63
C LYS A 270 -4.20 -32.58 1.84
N ILE A 271 -5.27 -31.84 1.57
CA ILE A 271 -6.38 -32.32 0.74
C ILE A 271 -5.90 -32.58 -0.69
N THR A 272 -5.07 -31.68 -1.23
CA THR A 272 -4.50 -31.81 -2.58
C THR A 272 -3.56 -33.01 -2.69
N SER A 273 -2.72 -33.25 -1.69
CA SER A 273 -1.85 -34.44 -1.68
C SER A 273 -2.66 -35.73 -1.57
N GLN A 274 -3.64 -35.78 -0.66
CA GLN A 274 -4.53 -36.94 -0.53
C GLN A 274 -5.32 -37.23 -1.81
N PHE A 275 -5.76 -36.18 -2.52
CA PHE A 275 -6.45 -36.32 -3.78
C PHE A 275 -5.52 -36.86 -4.88
N ASN A 276 -4.30 -36.33 -4.98
CA ASN A 276 -3.30 -36.79 -5.93
C ASN A 276 -2.87 -38.25 -5.68
N ASP A 277 -2.71 -38.64 -4.42
CA ASP A 277 -2.36 -40.03 -4.05
C ASP A 277 -3.49 -41.00 -4.42
N LYS A 278 -4.74 -40.63 -4.15
CA LYS A 278 -5.92 -41.40 -4.57
C LYS A 278 -6.05 -41.46 -6.09
N PHE A 279 -5.83 -40.34 -6.78
CA PHE A 279 -5.88 -40.28 -8.24
C PHE A 279 -4.81 -41.14 -8.89
N ASN A 280 -3.58 -41.12 -8.38
CA ASN A 280 -2.49 -41.96 -8.85
C ASN A 280 -2.79 -43.44 -8.60
N THR A 281 -3.32 -43.78 -7.43
CA THR A 281 -3.74 -45.16 -7.10
C THR A 281 -4.84 -45.65 -8.05
N LEU A 282 -5.84 -44.81 -8.35
CA LEU A 282 -6.93 -45.15 -9.27
C LEU A 282 -6.42 -45.29 -10.72
N SER A 283 -5.51 -44.42 -11.14
CA SER A 283 -4.87 -44.45 -12.45
C SER A 283 -4.05 -45.73 -12.62
N GLU A 284 -3.35 -46.16 -11.57
CA GLU A 284 -2.57 -47.40 -11.56
C GLU A 284 -3.47 -48.65 -11.55
N GLN A 285 -4.58 -48.61 -10.83
CA GLN A 285 -5.63 -49.65 -10.89
C GLN A 285 -6.27 -49.75 -12.29
N LEU A 286 -6.51 -48.64 -12.98
CA LEU A 286 -7.05 -48.66 -14.35
C LEU A 286 -6.02 -49.19 -15.37
N LYS A 287 -4.73 -48.95 -15.15
CA LYS A 287 -3.66 -49.54 -15.98
C LYS A 287 -3.54 -51.04 -15.78
N THR A 288 -3.65 -51.54 -14.54
CA THR A 288 -3.62 -52.98 -14.24
C THR A 288 -4.87 -53.69 -14.76
N GLN A 289 -6.04 -53.05 -14.68
CA GLN A 289 -7.28 -53.58 -15.24
C GLN A 289 -7.22 -53.66 -16.77
N ASN A 290 -6.72 -52.63 -17.46
CA ASN A 290 -6.52 -52.67 -18.92
C ASN A 290 -5.48 -53.72 -19.35
N THR A 291 -4.39 -53.91 -18.59
CA THR A 291 -3.39 -54.95 -18.91
C THR A 291 -3.91 -56.37 -18.69
N GLN A 292 -4.86 -56.59 -17.78
CA GLN A 292 -5.62 -57.84 -17.70
C GLN A 292 -6.54 -58.03 -18.91
N TYR A 293 -7.31 -57.00 -19.31
CA TYR A 293 -8.15 -57.04 -20.52
C TYR A 293 -7.36 -57.30 -21.82
N PHE A 294 -6.10 -56.88 -21.91
CA PHE A 294 -5.21 -57.20 -23.05
C PHE A 294 -4.53 -58.58 -22.96
N ARG A 295 -4.49 -59.21 -21.76
CA ARG A 295 -4.04 -60.61 -21.62
C ARG A 295 -5.17 -61.60 -21.95
N ASP A 296 -6.41 -61.27 -21.62
CA ASP A 296 -7.55 -62.15 -21.85
C ASP A 296 -8.07 -62.14 -23.30
N ASN A 297 -7.70 -61.12 -24.10
CA ASN A 297 -8.08 -61.02 -25.52
C ASN A 297 -7.04 -61.57 -26.53
N ASN A 298 -5.99 -62.27 -26.05
CA ASN A 298 -5.01 -62.95 -26.93
C ASN A 298 -5.26 -64.46 -27.09
N TYR A 299 -6.53 -64.91 -26.98
CA TYR A 299 -6.94 -66.20 -27.53
C TYR A 299 -7.51 -66.00 -28.93
N THR A 300 -6.65 -66.09 -29.94
CA THR A 300 -7.08 -66.11 -31.34
C THR A 300 -7.72 -67.49 -31.67
N PRO A 301 -8.90 -67.53 -32.29
CA PRO A 301 -9.47 -68.76 -32.82
C PRO A 301 -8.65 -69.25 -34.02
N ARG A 302 -8.28 -70.53 -33.98
CA ARG A 302 -7.62 -71.25 -35.07
C ARG A 302 -8.63 -71.51 -36.18
N TYR A 303 -8.58 -70.76 -37.28
CA TYR A 303 -9.18 -71.16 -38.56
C TYR A 303 -8.17 -71.01 -39.69
N ASN A 304 -7.87 -72.14 -40.33
CA ASN A 304 -7.16 -72.22 -41.60
C ASN A 304 -8.05 -71.65 -42.71
N SER A 305 -7.53 -70.73 -43.53
CA SER A 305 -7.70 -70.83 -44.98
C SER A 305 -6.65 -69.99 -45.71
N SER A 306 -6.27 -70.49 -46.88
CA SER A 306 -5.07 -70.21 -47.64
C SER A 306 -5.10 -68.94 -48.49
N LYS A 307 -3.89 -68.58 -48.93
CA LYS A 307 -3.49 -67.80 -50.14
C LYS A 307 -3.47 -66.27 -50.05
N GLY A 308 -2.26 -65.73 -50.24
CA GLY A 308 -2.06 -64.35 -50.73
C GLY A 308 -0.78 -63.67 -50.22
N GLN A 309 0.34 -63.93 -50.91
CA GLN A 309 1.60 -63.16 -50.89
C GLN A 309 1.34 -61.62 -50.96
N LYS A 310 2.07 -60.67 -50.38
CA LYS A 310 3.54 -60.44 -50.31
C LYS A 310 3.83 -59.19 -49.44
N THR A 311 4.87 -59.26 -48.59
CA THR A 311 5.95 -58.27 -48.24
C THR A 311 5.61 -56.76 -48.22
N PHE A 312 5.94 -55.95 -47.19
CA PHE A 312 7.24 -55.53 -46.61
C PHE A 312 6.92 -54.93 -45.22
N GLY A 313 7.71 -54.92 -44.14
CA GLY A 313 9.15 -55.03 -43.96
C GLY A 313 9.55 -54.04 -42.85
N LYS A 314 10.01 -54.59 -41.71
CA LYS A 314 10.99 -54.02 -40.77
C LYS A 314 10.61 -52.88 -39.79
N ASN A 315 10.75 -53.29 -38.52
CA ASN A 315 11.56 -52.68 -37.46
C ASN A 315 10.94 -51.62 -36.54
N ASN A 316 10.81 -52.05 -35.29
CA ASN A 316 10.80 -51.27 -34.07
C ASN A 316 11.92 -50.22 -34.05
N ASN A 317 11.61 -49.02 -33.60
CA ASN A 317 12.45 -48.29 -32.65
C ASN A 317 11.59 -47.34 -31.79
N PHE A 318 11.81 -47.44 -30.49
CA PHE A 318 11.36 -46.53 -29.44
C PHE A 318 11.74 -45.08 -29.77
N GLU A 319 10.76 -44.20 -29.85
CA GLU A 319 10.84 -42.83 -29.32
C GLU A 319 9.43 -42.23 -29.32
N SER A 320 8.80 -42.15 -28.15
CA SER A 320 7.57 -41.37 -28.01
C SER A 320 7.93 -39.88 -28.06
N GLN A 321 8.13 -39.37 -29.26
CA GLN A 321 8.21 -37.94 -29.53
C GLN A 321 6.82 -37.35 -29.31
N ILE A 322 6.57 -36.84 -28.10
CA ILE A 322 5.46 -35.92 -27.85
C ILE A 322 5.70 -34.71 -28.78
N PRO A 323 4.77 -34.35 -29.69
CA PRO A 323 4.98 -33.22 -30.57
C PRO A 323 5.10 -31.96 -29.70
N ARG A 324 6.29 -31.39 -29.61
CA ARG A 324 6.52 -30.06 -29.02
C ARG A 324 6.00 -29.02 -30.01
N THR A 325 4.69 -28.94 -30.21
CA THR A 325 4.10 -27.86 -31.00
C THR A 325 4.26 -26.57 -30.20
N GLN A 326 5.12 -25.68 -30.69
CA GLN A 326 5.27 -24.32 -30.19
C GLN A 326 4.06 -23.50 -30.65
N CYS A 327 3.37 -22.85 -29.72
CA CYS A 327 2.28 -21.95 -30.05
C CYS A 327 2.81 -20.78 -30.89
N ASN A 328 2.22 -20.53 -32.05
CA ASN A 328 2.66 -19.45 -32.94
C ASN A 328 2.41 -18.05 -32.34
N ASN A 329 1.47 -17.93 -31.39
CA ASN A 329 1.07 -16.67 -30.79
C ASN A 329 1.96 -16.25 -29.61
N CYS A 330 2.30 -17.17 -28.69
CA CYS A 330 3.08 -16.84 -27.48
C CYS A 330 4.46 -17.51 -27.43
N LYS A 331 4.81 -18.32 -28.43
CA LYS A 331 6.10 -19.04 -28.53
C LYS A 331 6.38 -20.04 -27.39
N ILE A 332 5.36 -20.40 -26.59
CA ILE A 332 5.44 -21.43 -25.53
C ILE A 332 4.93 -22.77 -26.07
N TYR A 333 5.47 -23.88 -25.58
CA TYR A 333 5.15 -25.24 -26.03
C TYR A 333 3.87 -25.81 -25.37
N ASN A 334 3.36 -26.92 -25.92
CA ASN A 334 2.28 -27.76 -25.38
C ASN A 334 0.86 -27.17 -25.43
N HIS A 335 0.60 -26.18 -26.29
CA HIS A 335 -0.77 -25.78 -26.63
C HIS A 335 -0.83 -25.20 -28.06
N THR A 336 -2.01 -25.20 -28.67
CA THR A 336 -2.27 -24.63 -30.00
C THR A 336 -2.56 -23.13 -29.91
N SER A 337 -2.42 -22.40 -31.03
CA SER A 337 -2.76 -20.96 -31.09
C SER A 337 -4.21 -20.66 -30.69
N GLU A 338 -5.12 -21.62 -30.85
CA GLU A 338 -6.54 -21.51 -30.44
C GLU A 338 -6.72 -21.52 -28.92
N ASN A 339 -5.87 -22.25 -28.19
CA ASN A 339 -5.90 -22.34 -26.72
C ASN A 339 -4.85 -21.42 -26.07
N CYS A 340 -4.37 -20.42 -26.80
CA CYS A 340 -3.41 -19.46 -26.29
C CYS A 340 -4.11 -18.46 -25.36
N ARG A 341 -3.57 -18.28 -24.15
CA ARG A 341 -4.08 -17.30 -23.16
C ARG A 341 -3.92 -15.83 -23.62
N PHE A 342 -3.20 -15.61 -24.71
CA PHE A 342 -2.99 -14.30 -25.36
C PHE A 342 -3.24 -14.43 -26.87
N PRO A 343 -4.50 -14.52 -27.32
CA PRO A 343 -4.84 -14.57 -28.74
C PRO A 343 -4.64 -13.20 -29.39
N ILE A 344 -4.11 -13.19 -30.63
CA ILE A 344 -3.78 -11.96 -31.38
C ILE A 344 -5.05 -11.13 -31.70
N ASN A 345 -6.24 -11.75 -31.68
CA ASN A 345 -7.55 -11.10 -31.71
C ASN A 345 -8.45 -11.77 -30.66
N PRO A 346 -8.61 -11.21 -29.45
CA PRO A 346 -9.40 -11.88 -28.42
C PRO A 346 -10.89 -11.79 -28.76
N PRO A 347 -11.68 -12.86 -28.52
CA PRO A 347 -13.10 -12.82 -28.78
C PRO A 347 -13.78 -11.73 -27.93
N THR A 348 -14.68 -10.97 -28.55
CA THR A 348 -15.58 -10.03 -27.86
C THR A 348 -16.78 -10.79 -27.32
N CYS A 349 -17.01 -10.69 -26.02
CA CYS A 349 -18.16 -11.29 -25.37
C CYS A 349 -19.46 -10.64 -25.87
N GLN A 350 -20.37 -11.43 -26.44
CA GLN A 350 -21.66 -10.94 -26.97
C GLN A 350 -22.62 -10.41 -25.88
N LEU A 351 -22.38 -10.73 -24.60
CA LEU A 351 -23.23 -10.29 -23.49
C LEU A 351 -22.81 -8.95 -22.89
N CYS A 352 -21.50 -8.68 -22.81
CA CYS A 352 -20.98 -7.47 -22.16
C CYS A 352 -20.09 -6.60 -23.06
N ASN A 353 -19.92 -6.97 -24.33
CA ASN A 353 -19.06 -6.33 -25.33
C ASN A 353 -17.60 -6.12 -24.89
N ARG A 354 -17.13 -6.87 -23.88
CA ARG A 354 -15.72 -6.85 -23.44
C ARG A 354 -14.92 -7.90 -24.19
N ILE A 355 -13.69 -7.52 -24.52
CA ILE A 355 -12.70 -8.37 -25.19
C ILE A 355 -12.15 -9.41 -24.18
N SER A 356 -11.73 -10.59 -24.65
CA SER A 356 -10.99 -11.63 -23.92
C SER A 356 -11.79 -12.75 -23.26
N HIS A 357 -13.11 -12.85 -23.46
CA HIS A 357 -13.89 -14.02 -22.99
C HIS A 357 -15.14 -14.24 -23.86
N ILE A 358 -15.69 -15.45 -23.81
CA ILE A 358 -16.92 -15.83 -24.51
C ILE A 358 -18.14 -15.77 -23.58
N ALA A 359 -19.36 -15.75 -24.13
CA ALA A 359 -20.59 -15.53 -23.38
C ALA A 359 -20.79 -16.52 -22.20
N CYS A 360 -20.41 -17.79 -22.36
CA CYS A 360 -20.52 -18.80 -21.31
C CYS A 360 -19.58 -18.57 -20.11
N GLU A 361 -18.54 -17.76 -20.27
CA GLU A 361 -17.60 -17.39 -19.21
C GLU A 361 -17.88 -15.98 -18.67
N CYS A 362 -18.96 -15.34 -19.13
CA CYS A 362 -19.29 -13.98 -18.74
C CYS A 362 -19.87 -13.92 -17.33
N ARG A 363 -19.24 -13.16 -16.45
CA ARG A 363 -19.69 -12.96 -15.06
C ARG A 363 -21.12 -12.39 -14.96
N GLN A 364 -21.59 -11.67 -15.98
CA GLN A 364 -22.97 -11.18 -16.04
C GLN A 364 -23.99 -12.30 -16.26
N TYR A 365 -23.63 -13.36 -17.00
CA TYR A 365 -24.47 -14.54 -17.20
C TYR A 365 -24.74 -15.27 -15.86
N PHE A 366 -23.70 -15.46 -15.04
CA PHE A 366 -23.80 -16.10 -13.73
C PHE A 366 -24.58 -15.28 -12.68
N ASN A 367 -24.75 -13.97 -12.90
CA ASN A 367 -25.54 -13.13 -12.01
C ASN A 367 -27.03 -13.12 -12.39
N GLN A 368 -27.39 -13.45 -13.64
CA GLN A 368 -28.79 -13.58 -14.04
C GLN A 368 -29.39 -14.90 -13.55
N SER A 369 -28.63 -16.00 -13.56
CA SER A 369 -29.08 -17.30 -13.06
C SER A 369 -29.18 -17.44 -11.53
N LYS A 370 -28.95 -16.35 -10.78
CA LYS A 370 -29.09 -16.32 -9.31
C LYS A 370 -30.32 -15.55 -8.82
N ASN A 371 -31.07 -14.95 -9.74
CA ASN A 371 -32.28 -14.19 -9.45
C ASN A 371 -33.55 -14.82 -10.06
N GLU A 372 -33.50 -16.12 -10.40
CA GLU A 372 -34.68 -16.94 -10.76
C GLU A 372 -34.91 -18.03 -9.72
#